data_AF-A0A7V6T8N9-F1
#
_entry.id   AF-A0A7V6T8N9-F1
#
_cell.length_a   1.000
_cell.length_b   1.000
_cell.length_c   1.000
_cell.angle_alpha   90.00
_cell.angle_beta   90.00
_cell.angle_gamma   90.00
#
_symmetry.space_group_name_H-M   'P 1'
#
loop_
_entity.id
_entity.type
_entity.pdbx_description
1 polymer ?
#
loop_
_entity_poly.entity_id
_entity_poly.type
_entity_poly.pdbx_seq_one_letter_code
_entity_poly.pdbx_strand_id
1 'polypeptide(L)'
;MKVIRNLRNIYALIFGINILLTVWFIIRQIPEGAVVFGASGTVMLVCLCIQYNRLSVATLIRDNSILSVPSAMLSTANGKAKINAEETVVSTFGILIGSKIYKWGCDGVYGVRLKAIEIDRARIYLTFGDGAETMQVELLHGMGNEQEVMDVKQRLLRETGVKAIISGW
;
A
#
# COMPACT_ATOMS: atom_id res chain seq x y z
N MET A 1 3.54 3.61 -7.53
CA MET A 1 4.87 3.54 -6.84
C MET A 1 5.89 4.64 -7.18
N LYS A 2 5.91 5.22 -8.40
CA LYS A 2 6.88 6.27 -8.78
C LYS A 2 6.90 7.45 -7.79
N VAL A 3 5.73 7.87 -7.33
CA VAL A 3 5.56 8.94 -6.33
C VAL A 3 6.25 8.61 -4.99
N ILE A 4 6.07 7.38 -4.47
CA ILE A 4 6.69 6.94 -3.20
C ILE A 4 8.22 6.94 -3.32
N ARG A 5 8.76 6.46 -4.44
CA ARG A 5 10.21 6.47 -4.70
C ARG A 5 10.76 7.89 -4.80
N ASN A 6 10.06 8.78 -5.49
CA ASN A 6 10.47 10.18 -5.62
C ASN A 6 10.50 10.90 -4.27
N LEU A 7 9.46 10.74 -3.44
CA LEU A 7 9.41 11.33 -2.10
C LEU A 7 10.57 10.85 -1.23
N ARG A 8 10.84 9.53 -1.21
CA ARG A 8 11.99 8.97 -0.48
C ARG A 8 13.31 9.61 -0.92
N ASN A 9 13.52 9.75 -2.23
CA ASN A 9 14.75 10.34 -2.76
C ASN A 9 14.89 11.83 -2.39
N ILE A 10 13.78 12.59 -2.39
CA ILE A 10 13.76 14.00 -1.96
C ILE A 10 14.15 14.10 -0.48
N TYR A 11 13.54 13.30 0.39
CA TYR A 11 13.90 13.30 1.81
C TYR A 11 15.35 12.87 2.04
N ALA A 12 15.88 11.93 1.26
CA ALA A 12 17.26 11.47 1.37
C ALA A 12 18.25 12.58 1.02
N LEU A 13 17.93 13.34 -0.04
CA LEU A 13 18.72 14.49 -0.46
C LEU A 13 18.70 15.60 0.60
N ILE A 14 17.52 15.97 1.11
CA ILE A 14 17.38 16.99 2.16
C ILE A 14 18.11 16.56 3.43
N PHE A 15 18.01 15.29 3.82
CA PHE A 15 18.73 14.76 4.98
C PHE A 15 20.25 14.85 4.81
N GLY A 16 20.78 14.49 3.62
CA GLY A 16 22.20 14.66 3.31
C GLY A 16 22.66 16.12 3.41
N ILE A 17 21.86 17.07 2.92
CA ILE A 17 22.13 18.50 3.04
C ILE A 17 22.15 18.94 4.52
N ASN A 18 21.21 18.45 5.34
CA ASN A 18 21.17 18.77 6.77
C ASN A 18 22.42 18.27 7.51
N ILE A 19 22.91 17.08 7.19
CA ILE A 19 24.17 16.55 7.76
C ILE A 19 25.33 17.47 7.41
N LEU A 20 25.46 17.85 6.13
CA LEU A 20 26.55 18.73 5.66
C LEU A 20 26.49 20.10 6.34
N LEU A 21 25.30 20.69 6.45
CA LEU A 21 25.12 21.97 7.14
C LEU A 21 25.43 21.88 8.63
N THR A 22 24.98 20.82 9.30
CA THR A 22 25.27 20.59 10.72
C THR A 22 26.78 20.52 10.97
N VAL A 23 27.51 19.74 10.17
CA VAL A 23 28.99 19.65 10.25
C VAL A 23 29.64 21.00 9.99
N TRP A 24 29.16 21.75 8.99
CA TRP A 24 29.68 23.09 8.68
C TRP A 24 29.51 24.08 9.85
N PHE A 25 28.35 24.10 10.51
CA PHE A 25 28.12 24.97 11.67
C PHE A 25 28.95 24.59 12.89
N ILE A 26 29.20 23.30 13.10
CA ILE A 26 30.13 22.82 14.14
C ILE A 26 31.55 23.33 13.86
N ILE A 27 32.04 23.23 12.61
CA ILE A 27 33.36 23.74 12.22
C ILE A 27 33.46 25.26 12.44
N ARG A 28 32.38 26.00 12.14
CA ARG A 28 32.31 27.45 12.37
C ARG A 28 32.11 27.86 13.82
N GLN A 29 32.01 26.92 14.77
CA GLN A 29 31.79 27.20 16.19
C GLN A 29 30.49 28.00 16.45
N ILE A 30 29.46 27.78 15.64
CA ILE A 30 28.13 28.42 15.80
C ILE A 30 27.16 27.34 16.32
N PRO A 31 27.01 27.19 17.65
CA PRO A 31 26.25 26.09 18.24
C PRO A 31 24.76 26.17 17.92
N GLU A 32 24.19 27.37 17.83
CA GLU A 32 22.78 27.60 17.52
C GLU A 32 22.39 27.00 16.16
N GLY A 33 23.22 27.22 15.14
CA GLY A 33 23.03 26.66 13.80
C GLY A 33 23.12 25.14 13.80
N ALA A 34 24.10 24.57 14.50
CA ALA A 34 24.27 23.12 14.60
C ALA A 34 23.05 22.44 15.27
N VAL A 35 22.48 23.05 16.30
CA VAL A 35 21.28 22.52 16.99
C VAL A 35 20.06 22.54 16.07
N VAL A 36 19.81 23.64 15.35
CA VAL A 36 18.66 23.76 14.44
C VAL A 36 18.73 22.73 13.31
N PHE A 37 19.87 22.64 12.62
CA PHE A 37 20.04 21.70 11.52
C PHE A 37 20.11 20.23 11.98
N GLY A 38 20.62 19.98 13.19
CA GLY A 38 20.56 18.67 13.82
C GLY A 38 19.11 18.22 14.08
N ALA A 39 18.30 19.08 14.69
CA ALA A 39 16.90 18.78 14.98
C ALA A 39 16.07 18.54 13.71
N SER A 40 16.24 19.40 12.68
CA SER A 40 15.59 19.18 11.38
C SER A 40 16.09 17.90 10.71
N GLY A 41 17.37 17.58 10.83
CA GLY A 41 17.95 16.31 10.39
C GLY A 41 17.26 15.10 11.02
N THR A 42 17.02 15.11 12.33
CA THR A 42 16.29 14.03 13.01
C THR A 42 14.86 13.87 12.47
N VAL A 43 14.14 14.97 12.25
CA VAL A 43 12.79 14.91 11.65
C VAL A 43 12.83 14.30 10.24
N MET A 44 13.81 14.70 9.43
CA MET A 44 13.98 14.15 8.07
C MET A 44 14.34 12.66 8.09
N LEU A 45 15.12 12.19 9.06
CA LEU A 45 15.42 10.79 9.26
C LEU A 45 14.16 9.98 9.59
N VAL A 46 13.30 10.48 10.50
CA VAL A 46 12.02 9.83 10.83
C VAL A 46 11.13 9.75 9.58
N CYS A 47 11.00 10.84 8.82
CA CYS A 47 10.26 10.85 7.56
C CYS A 47 10.81 9.83 6.55
N LEU A 48 12.14 9.69 6.46
CA LEU A 48 12.80 8.70 5.60
C LEU A 48 12.45 7.27 6.01
N CYS A 49 12.53 6.95 7.30
CA CYS A 49 12.17 5.63 7.83
C CYS A 49 10.72 5.28 7.48
N ILE A 50 9.79 6.22 7.65
CA ILE A 50 8.38 6.03 7.30
C ILE A 50 8.22 5.74 5.79
N GLN A 51 8.87 6.53 4.93
CA GLN A 51 8.76 6.34 3.47
C GLN A 51 9.44 5.05 3.00
N TYR A 52 10.55 4.67 3.62
CA TYR A 52 11.22 3.40 3.36
C TYR A 52 10.30 2.22 3.69
N ASN A 53 9.65 2.24 4.85
CA ASN A 53 8.70 1.20 5.23
C ASN A 53 7.51 1.12 4.26
N ARG A 54 6.95 2.28 3.86
CA ARG A 54 5.88 2.33 2.84
C ARG A 54 6.32 1.74 1.51
N LEU A 55 7.55 2.01 1.07
CA LEU A 55 8.09 1.44 -0.16
C LEU A 55 8.29 -0.07 -0.02
N SER A 56 8.81 -0.54 1.13
CA SER A 56 9.00 -1.96 1.41
C SER A 56 7.68 -2.73 1.33
N VAL A 57 6.61 -2.22 1.97
CA VAL A 57 5.28 -2.84 1.89
C VAL A 57 4.73 -2.80 0.45
N ALA A 58 4.89 -1.70 -0.28
CA ALA A 58 4.45 -1.62 -1.68
C ALA A 58 5.18 -2.63 -2.58
N THR A 59 6.49 -2.80 -2.37
CA THR A 59 7.30 -3.81 -3.07
C THR A 59 6.83 -5.21 -2.71
N LEU A 60 6.60 -5.50 -1.42
CA LEU A 60 6.14 -6.80 -0.96
C LEU A 60 4.78 -7.19 -1.56
N ILE A 61 3.83 -6.25 -1.66
CA ILE A 61 2.54 -6.46 -2.33
C ILE A 61 2.75 -6.71 -3.84
N ARG A 62 3.65 -5.97 -4.48
CA ARG A 62 3.88 -6.10 -5.93
C ARG A 62 4.56 -7.41 -6.30
N ASP A 63 5.58 -7.79 -5.56
CA ASP A 63 6.39 -8.99 -5.82
C ASP A 63 5.60 -10.27 -5.54
N ASN A 64 4.60 -10.19 -4.65
CA ASN A 64 3.66 -11.28 -4.35
C ASN A 64 2.27 -11.00 -4.93
N SER A 65 2.20 -10.50 -6.17
CA SER A 65 0.93 -10.23 -6.86
C SER A 65 0.17 -11.52 -7.15
N ILE A 66 -1.05 -11.60 -6.64
CA ILE A 66 -2.04 -12.65 -6.96
C ILE A 66 -2.82 -12.25 -8.22
N LEU A 67 -3.24 -10.98 -8.28
CA LEU A 67 -4.04 -10.41 -9.36
C LEU A 67 -3.61 -8.97 -9.61
N SER A 68 -3.36 -8.65 -10.88
CA SER A 68 -3.14 -7.27 -11.33
C SER A 68 -4.27 -6.89 -12.27
N VAL A 69 -4.98 -5.81 -11.93
CA VAL A 69 -6.16 -5.33 -12.65
C VAL A 69 -6.00 -3.86 -13.03
N PRO A 70 -6.41 -3.47 -14.24
CA PRO A 70 -6.16 -2.13 -14.75
C PRO A 70 -7.02 -1.04 -14.09
N SER A 71 -8.10 -1.37 -13.39
CA SER A 71 -8.97 -0.38 -12.75
C SER A 71 -9.60 -0.89 -11.45
N ALA A 72 -9.63 0.00 -10.45
CA ALA A 72 -10.25 -0.26 -9.16
C ALA A 72 -11.14 0.90 -8.70
N MET A 73 -12.28 0.56 -8.11
CA MET A 73 -13.20 1.49 -7.47
C MET A 73 -13.21 1.21 -5.97
N LEU A 74 -12.81 2.19 -5.17
CA LEU A 74 -12.82 2.03 -3.71
C LEU A 74 -14.14 2.54 -3.14
N SER A 75 -14.88 1.67 -2.45
CA SER A 75 -16.07 2.04 -1.68
C SER A 75 -15.74 2.09 -0.19
N THR A 76 -15.49 3.29 0.33
CA THR A 76 -15.30 3.48 1.78
C THR A 76 -16.65 3.53 2.49
N ALA A 77 -16.70 3.19 3.78
CA ALA A 77 -17.91 3.20 4.61
C ALA A 77 -18.69 4.53 4.59
N ASN A 78 -18.04 5.63 4.19
CA ASN A 78 -18.66 6.95 3.98
C ASN A 78 -19.34 7.14 2.59
N GLY A 79 -19.58 6.09 1.82
CA GLY A 79 -20.37 6.12 0.58
C GLY A 79 -19.74 6.85 -0.62
N LYS A 80 -18.53 7.40 -0.49
CA LYS A 80 -17.82 8.01 -1.63
C LYS A 80 -17.01 6.95 -2.35
N ALA A 81 -17.61 6.39 -3.41
CA ALA A 81 -16.90 5.54 -4.34
C ALA A 81 -15.94 6.40 -5.19
N LYS A 82 -14.63 6.21 -5.00
CA LYS A 82 -13.61 6.92 -5.80
C LYS A 82 -13.05 5.96 -6.85
N ILE A 83 -13.35 6.22 -8.11
CA ILE A 83 -12.74 5.52 -9.25
C ILE A 83 -11.28 5.95 -9.31
N ASN A 84 -10.36 4.99 -9.24
CA ASN A 84 -8.96 5.23 -9.57
C ASN A 84 -8.64 4.38 -10.80
N ALA A 85 -8.37 5.04 -11.92
CA ALA A 85 -7.97 4.40 -13.18
C ALA A 85 -6.49 3.93 -13.17
N GLU A 86 -5.88 3.81 -11.98
CA GLU A 86 -4.51 3.37 -11.83
C GLU A 86 -4.47 1.84 -11.65
N GLU A 87 -3.41 1.22 -12.17
CA GLU A 87 -3.14 -0.21 -11.99
C GLU A 87 -3.26 -0.59 -10.52
N THR A 88 -4.06 -1.62 -10.28
CA THR A 88 -4.34 -2.14 -8.96
C THR A 88 -3.79 -3.54 -8.83
N VAL A 89 -2.94 -3.72 -7.82
CA VAL A 89 -2.28 -4.99 -7.54
C VAL A 89 -2.81 -5.54 -6.23
N VAL A 90 -3.31 -6.78 -6.26
CA VAL A 90 -3.84 -7.51 -5.10
C VAL A 90 -2.84 -8.59 -4.71
N SER A 91 -2.55 -8.67 -3.41
CA SER A 91 -1.65 -9.64 -2.81
C SER A 91 -2.23 -10.17 -1.50
N THR A 92 -1.64 -11.26 -1.00
CA THR A 92 -1.88 -11.79 0.36
C THR A 92 -1.69 -10.72 1.45
N PHE A 93 -0.83 -9.74 1.18
CA PHE A 93 -0.42 -8.72 2.14
C PHE A 93 -1.16 -7.38 2.00
N GLY A 94 -2.06 -7.27 1.03
CA GLY A 94 -2.78 -6.02 0.80
C GLY A 94 -3.11 -5.74 -0.66
N ILE A 95 -3.65 -4.55 -0.89
CA ILE A 95 -3.86 -3.97 -2.22
C ILE A 95 -3.00 -2.72 -2.37
N LEU A 96 -2.36 -2.59 -3.53
CA LEU A 96 -1.74 -1.37 -4.00
C LEU A 96 -2.60 -0.77 -5.12
N ILE A 97 -3.24 0.37 -4.86
CA ILE A 97 -3.95 1.17 -5.87
C ILE A 97 -3.07 2.37 -6.18
N GLY A 98 -2.27 2.26 -7.24
CA GLY A 98 -1.39 3.35 -7.65
C GLY A 98 -0.24 3.68 -6.69
N SER A 99 -0.48 4.65 -5.79
CA SER A 99 0.43 5.01 -4.68
C SER A 99 -0.18 4.80 -3.29
N LYS A 100 -1.44 4.38 -3.23
CA LYS A 100 -2.14 4.07 -1.98
C LYS A 100 -1.97 2.60 -1.66
N ILE A 101 -1.64 2.33 -0.40
CA ILE A 101 -1.40 0.99 0.12
C ILE A 101 -2.48 0.71 1.14
N TYR A 102 -3.23 -0.37 0.93
CA TYR A 102 -4.17 -0.93 1.89
C TYR A 102 -3.59 -2.25 2.36
N LYS A 103 -3.00 -2.26 3.54
CA LYS A 103 -2.29 -3.40 4.09
C LYS A 103 -3.26 -4.30 4.85
N TRP A 104 -3.10 -5.61 4.72
CA TRP A 104 -3.70 -6.60 5.61
C TRP A 104 -2.76 -7.79 5.77
N GLY A 105 -2.95 -8.59 6.81
CA GLY A 105 -2.21 -9.85 6.97
C GLY A 105 -0.74 -9.73 7.36
N CYS A 106 -0.14 -8.54 7.43
CA CYS A 106 1.25 -8.38 7.90
C CYS A 106 1.41 -7.85 9.35
N ASP A 107 0.33 -7.63 10.09
CA ASP A 107 0.37 -7.18 11.50
C ASP A 107 -0.10 -8.27 12.49
N GLY A 108 -0.04 -9.54 12.08
CA GLY A 108 -0.34 -10.69 12.94
C GLY A 108 -1.83 -10.82 13.31
N VAL A 109 -2.10 -11.19 14.57
CA VAL A 109 -3.46 -11.49 15.05
C VAL A 109 -4.31 -10.24 15.26
N TYR A 110 -3.68 -9.13 15.64
CA TYR A 110 -4.36 -7.87 15.94
C TYR A 110 -4.44 -6.92 14.74
N GLY A 111 -3.90 -7.34 13.60
CA GLY A 111 -3.90 -6.56 12.37
C GLY A 111 -5.21 -6.61 11.58
N VAL A 112 -5.31 -5.71 10.62
CA VAL A 112 -6.33 -5.76 9.56
C VAL A 112 -6.23 -7.07 8.78
N ARG A 113 -7.36 -7.72 8.54
CA ARG A 113 -7.44 -9.01 7.83
C ARG A 113 -8.41 -8.94 6.67
N LEU A 114 -8.11 -9.68 5.61
CA LEU A 114 -9.06 -9.98 4.57
C LEU A 114 -10.14 -10.91 5.15
N LYS A 115 -11.41 -10.50 5.08
CA LYS A 115 -12.55 -11.20 5.69
C LYS A 115 -13.36 -11.96 4.65
N ALA A 116 -13.62 -11.34 3.51
CA ALA A 116 -14.44 -11.93 2.46
C ALA A 116 -13.97 -11.50 1.07
N ILE A 117 -14.17 -12.41 0.11
CA ILE A 117 -13.92 -12.19 -1.31
C ILE A 117 -15.15 -12.62 -2.07
N GLU A 118 -15.69 -11.74 -2.91
CA GLU A 118 -16.78 -12.03 -3.82
C GLU A 118 -16.34 -11.72 -5.23
N ILE A 119 -16.59 -12.63 -6.18
CA ILE A 119 -16.29 -12.45 -7.60
C ILE A 119 -17.61 -12.53 -8.34
N ASP A 120 -17.98 -11.42 -8.99
CA ASP A 120 -19.12 -11.36 -9.89
C ASP A 120 -18.63 -11.41 -11.36
N ARG A 121 -19.55 -11.25 -12.31
CA ARG A 121 -19.25 -11.29 -13.75
C ARG A 121 -18.29 -10.20 -14.24
N ALA A 122 -18.21 -9.06 -13.56
CA ALA A 122 -17.40 -7.92 -13.98
C ALA A 122 -16.42 -7.42 -12.90
N ARG A 123 -16.67 -7.73 -11.64
CA ARG A 123 -16.08 -7.11 -10.45
C ARG A 123 -15.65 -8.15 -9.42
N ILE A 124 -14.63 -7.78 -8.63
CA ILE A 124 -14.22 -8.48 -7.42
C ILE A 124 -14.40 -7.53 -6.25
N TYR A 125 -15.09 -7.99 -5.21
CA TYR A 125 -15.22 -7.28 -3.95
C TYR A 125 -14.30 -7.91 -2.90
N LEU A 126 -13.44 -7.10 -2.31
CA LEU A 126 -12.51 -7.49 -1.26
C LEU A 126 -12.88 -6.74 0.01
N THR A 127 -13.39 -7.48 0.99
CA THR A 127 -13.78 -6.92 2.29
C THR A 127 -12.70 -7.23 3.32
N PHE A 128 -12.13 -6.20 3.92
CA PHE A 128 -11.06 -6.31 4.91
C PHE A 128 -11.29 -5.36 6.08
N GLY A 129 -10.69 -5.64 7.21
CA GLY A 129 -10.90 -4.84 8.41
C GLY A 129 -10.26 -5.44 9.64
N ASP A 130 -10.27 -4.68 10.73
CA ASP A 130 -10.08 -5.23 12.06
C ASP A 130 -11.46 -5.57 12.66
N GLY A 131 -11.52 -6.07 13.90
CA GLY A 131 -12.80 -6.43 14.53
C GLY A 131 -13.80 -5.27 14.65
N ALA A 132 -13.34 -4.02 14.56
CA ALA A 132 -14.14 -2.82 14.80
C ALA A 132 -14.59 -2.15 13.49
N GLU A 133 -13.72 -2.06 12.49
CA GLU A 133 -14.03 -1.41 11.20
C GLU A 133 -13.81 -2.34 10.02
N THR A 134 -14.70 -2.25 9.03
CA THR A 134 -14.56 -2.95 7.74
C THR A 134 -14.61 -1.99 6.58
N MET A 135 -13.76 -2.25 5.58
CA MET A 135 -13.72 -1.56 4.30
C MET A 135 -13.90 -2.56 3.17
N GLN A 136 -14.44 -2.09 2.04
CA GLN A 136 -14.59 -2.88 0.83
C GLN A 136 -13.91 -2.19 -0.36
N VAL A 137 -13.12 -2.94 -1.12
CA VAL A 137 -12.58 -2.50 -2.41
C VAL A 137 -13.28 -3.27 -3.51
N GLU A 138 -13.71 -2.55 -4.54
CA GLU A 138 -14.23 -3.13 -5.78
C GLU A 138 -13.17 -3.03 -6.87
N LEU A 139 -12.97 -4.11 -7.61
CA LEU A 139 -11.99 -4.21 -8.68
C LEU A 139 -12.67 -4.64 -9.97
N LEU A 140 -12.42 -3.95 -11.08
CA LEU A 140 -12.89 -4.42 -12.39
C LEU A 140 -11.89 -5.43 -12.93
N HIS A 141 -12.32 -6.69 -13.07
CA HIS A 141 -11.40 -7.80 -13.37
C HIS A 141 -11.25 -8.11 -14.85
N GLY A 142 -12.26 -7.83 -15.67
CA GLY A 142 -12.22 -8.00 -17.12
C GLY A 142 -12.03 -9.45 -17.60
N MET A 143 -12.12 -10.45 -16.71
CA MET A 143 -12.01 -11.87 -17.05
C MET A 143 -13.15 -12.26 -18.00
N GLY A 144 -12.79 -12.97 -19.06
CA GLY A 144 -13.70 -13.25 -20.18
C GLY A 144 -14.44 -14.58 -20.06
N ASN A 145 -13.96 -15.50 -19.21
CA ASN A 145 -14.48 -16.86 -19.10
C ASN A 145 -14.45 -17.37 -17.65
N GLU A 146 -15.23 -18.42 -17.39
CA GLU A 146 -15.36 -19.03 -16.06
C GLU A 146 -14.06 -19.70 -15.59
N GLN A 147 -13.24 -20.21 -16.52
CA GLN A 147 -11.98 -20.87 -16.18
C GLN A 147 -10.98 -19.90 -15.53
N GLU A 148 -10.83 -18.69 -16.08
CA GLU A 148 -10.00 -17.62 -15.50
C GLU A 148 -10.46 -17.27 -14.08
N VAL A 149 -11.78 -17.19 -13.87
CA VAL A 149 -12.37 -16.91 -12.55
C VAL A 149 -12.05 -18.02 -11.56
N MET A 150 -12.13 -19.28 -11.99
CA MET A 150 -11.83 -20.44 -11.16
C MET A 150 -10.35 -20.52 -10.79
N ASP A 151 -9.44 -20.22 -11.74
CA ASP A 151 -8.01 -20.17 -11.50
C ASP A 151 -7.66 -19.07 -10.48
N VAL A 152 -8.23 -17.88 -10.64
CA VAL A 152 -8.06 -16.76 -9.70
C VAL A 152 -8.61 -17.11 -8.31
N LYS A 153 -9.80 -17.71 -8.23
CA LYS A 153 -10.38 -18.18 -6.96
C LYS A 153 -9.49 -19.18 -6.26
N GLN A 154 -8.92 -20.15 -6.99
CA GLN A 154 -8.03 -21.15 -6.39
C GLN A 154 -6.74 -20.51 -5.89
N ARG A 155 -6.19 -19.57 -6.65
CA ARG A 155 -4.99 -18.83 -6.25
C ARG A 155 -5.25 -17.97 -5.01
N LEU A 156 -6.36 -17.25 -4.96
CA LEU A 156 -6.77 -16.46 -3.79
C LEU A 156 -6.94 -17.33 -2.55
N LEU A 157 -7.57 -18.51 -2.67
CA LEU A 157 -7.70 -19.43 -1.54
C LEU A 157 -6.35 -19.95 -1.06
N ARG A 158 -5.46 -20.35 -1.98
CA ARG A 158 -4.14 -20.89 -1.64
C ARG A 158 -3.26 -19.85 -0.94
N GLU A 159 -3.30 -18.61 -1.41
CA GLU A 159 -2.41 -17.54 -0.97
C GLU A 159 -2.95 -16.81 0.27
N THR A 160 -4.26 -16.57 0.33
CA THR A 160 -4.88 -15.78 1.42
C THR A 160 -5.57 -16.63 2.48
N GLY A 161 -5.89 -17.90 2.18
CA GLY A 161 -6.74 -18.75 3.02
C GLY A 161 -8.23 -18.37 3.00
N VAL A 162 -8.62 -17.29 2.32
CA VAL A 162 -10.01 -16.84 2.25
C VAL A 162 -10.67 -17.42 0.99
N LYS A 163 -11.80 -18.11 1.17
CA LYS A 163 -12.55 -18.70 0.06
C LYS A 163 -13.38 -17.62 -0.65
N ALA A 164 -13.13 -17.44 -1.94
CA ALA A 164 -13.94 -16.56 -2.77
C ALA A 164 -15.29 -17.19 -3.12
N ILE A 165 -16.35 -16.39 -2.98
CA ILE A 165 -17.71 -16.72 -3.42
C ILE A 165 -17.86 -16.21 -4.86
N ILE A 166 -18.34 -17.06 -5.76
CA ILE A 166 -18.61 -16.67 -7.15
C ILE A 166 -20.11 -16.45 -7.30
N SER A 167 -20.49 -15.39 -7.98
CA SER A 167 -21.88 -15.08 -8.33
C SER A 167 -21.98 -14.69 -9.82
N GLY A 168 -23.03 -15.16 -10.51
CA GLY A 168 -23.33 -14.71 -11.88
C GLY A 168 -22.42 -15.27 -12.99
N TRP A 169 -21.80 -16.42 -12.76
CA TRP A 169 -21.08 -17.23 -13.75
C TRP A 169 -21.78 -18.57 -13.93
#